data_AF-A0A397SRA9-F1
#
_entry.id   AF-A0A397SRA9-F1
#
_cell.length_a   1.000
_cell.length_b   1.000
_cell.length_c   1.000
_cell.angle_alpha   90.00
_cell.angle_beta   90.00
_cell.angle_gamma   90.00
#
_symmetry.space_group_name_H-M   'P 1'
#
loop_
_entity.id
_entity.type
_entity.pdbx_description
1 polymer ?
#
loop_
_entity_poly.entity_id
_entity_poly.type
_entity_poly.pdbx_seq_one_letter_code
_entity_poly.pdbx_strand_id
1 'polypeptide(L)'
;MGFGQFWTSFGQSKTHRNFGQFWTVQNCPIEKSNWTSPKPTTELEDQRLSGKGFTVDNHPFEVYGIPDAHECIDGNLPLRLVLDIDVRQKPDPMNPELPFLDKYKITREDLLSRILIACVNILYSDLNHLAILDAFALASSSNTNKCSWHIVYKYAQFVDYRDLRGFVKKVADRVGKPYFEFIDLGLYKSRFNLWLLGSAKEDRVKRPAVFSVKQGYRKLEDYLVQPKSDYSKI
;
A
#
# COMPACT_ATOMS: atom_id res chain seq x y z
N MET A 1 18.18 6.09 51.48
CA MET A 1 18.35 6.23 50.02
C MET A 1 17.24 5.43 49.38
N GLY A 2 16.20 6.09 48.88
CA GLY A 2 14.96 5.47 48.42
C GLY A 2 14.43 6.13 47.16
N PHE A 3 13.81 5.31 46.32
CA PHE A 3 13.07 5.61 45.09
C PHE A 3 11.88 6.56 45.33
N GLY A 4 11.46 7.31 44.29
CA GLY A 4 10.15 7.97 44.27
C GLY A 4 9.92 8.91 43.08
N GLN A 5 9.04 8.51 42.17
CA GLN A 5 8.53 9.20 40.98
C GLN A 5 7.56 10.37 41.32
N PHE A 6 7.41 11.37 40.43
CA PHE A 6 6.15 11.81 39.75
C PHE A 6 6.09 13.31 39.36
N TRP A 7 5.92 13.55 38.06
CA TRP A 7 5.18 14.57 37.29
C TRP A 7 4.77 15.94 37.88
N THR A 8 5.05 17.00 37.09
CA THR A 8 4.10 18.09 36.77
C THR A 8 4.29 18.53 35.31
N SER A 9 3.31 18.21 34.46
CA SER A 9 2.42 19.16 33.78
C SER A 9 2.92 19.68 32.42
N PHE A 10 2.28 19.23 31.35
CA PHE A 10 2.11 20.05 30.15
C PHE A 10 0.69 19.86 29.63
N GLY A 11 0.05 21.01 29.38
CA GLY A 11 -1.39 21.16 29.23
C GLY A 11 -2.00 20.41 28.05
N GLN A 12 -3.25 20.03 28.27
CA GLN A 12 -4.15 19.54 27.25
C GLN A 12 -4.50 20.67 26.27
N SER A 13 -4.24 20.40 24.99
CA SER A 13 -5.04 20.91 23.88
C SER A 13 -4.77 20.00 22.68
N LYS A 14 -5.49 18.89 22.61
CA LYS A 14 -5.62 18.12 21.36
C LYS A 14 -7.09 18.14 20.96
N THR A 15 -7.39 18.98 19.97
CA THR A 15 -8.57 18.77 19.13
C THR A 15 -8.40 17.42 18.44
N HIS A 16 -9.11 16.40 18.93
CA HIS A 16 -9.23 15.12 18.25
C HIS A 16 -10.05 15.33 16.98
N ARG A 17 -9.39 15.26 15.82
CA ARG A 17 -10.09 15.07 14.54
C ARG A 17 -10.11 13.57 14.27
N ASN A 18 -11.30 12.97 14.35
CA ASN A 18 -11.54 11.61 13.90
C ASN A 18 -11.39 11.57 12.38
N PHE A 19 -10.38 10.89 11.87
CA PHE A 19 -10.22 10.62 10.46
C PHE A 19 -10.57 9.14 10.21
N GLY A 20 -11.65 8.88 9.48
CA GLY A 20 -11.96 7.55 8.95
C GLY A 20 -10.96 7.13 7.87
N GLN A 21 -11.04 5.90 7.35
CA GLN A 21 -10.29 5.54 6.15
C GLN A 21 -10.94 6.25 4.95
N PHE A 22 -10.13 6.97 4.17
CA PHE A 22 -10.60 7.71 2.99
C PHE A 22 -10.24 6.93 1.73
N TRP A 23 -11.15 6.94 0.75
CA TRP A 23 -10.96 6.33 -0.56
C TRP A 23 -11.02 7.41 -1.62
N THR A 24 -10.20 7.27 -2.67
CA THR A 24 -10.31 8.14 -3.86
C THR A 24 -10.89 7.36 -5.03
N VAL A 25 -11.91 7.92 -5.65
CA VAL A 25 -12.48 7.44 -6.91
C VAL A 25 -12.33 8.55 -7.95
N GLN A 26 -11.65 8.26 -9.06
CA GLN A 26 -11.56 9.18 -10.18
C GLN A 26 -12.71 8.87 -11.14
N ASN A 27 -13.64 9.80 -11.31
CA ASN A 27 -14.78 9.61 -12.22
C ASN A 27 -14.26 9.51 -13.67
N CYS A 28 -14.27 8.30 -14.24
CA CYS A 28 -14.25 8.13 -15.70
C CYS A 28 -15.59 8.60 -16.29
N PRO A 29 -15.65 9.13 -17.53
CA PRO A 29 -16.92 9.44 -18.18
C PRO A 29 -17.66 8.12 -18.43
N ILE A 30 -18.67 7.84 -17.62
CA ILE A 30 -19.54 6.68 -17.82
C ILE A 30 -20.44 7.02 -19.02
N GLU A 31 -20.23 6.34 -20.15
CA GLU A 31 -21.28 6.21 -21.17
C GLU A 31 -22.51 5.61 -20.48
N LYS A 32 -23.64 6.30 -20.61
CA LYS A 32 -24.91 6.02 -19.94
C LYS A 32 -25.35 4.57 -20.19
N SER A 33 -24.95 3.65 -19.33
CA SER A 33 -25.59 2.35 -19.17
C SER A 33 -26.50 2.43 -17.95
N ASN A 34 -27.69 1.84 -18.09
CA ASN A 34 -28.88 2.02 -17.24
C ASN A 34 -28.75 1.46 -15.81
N TRP A 35 -27.73 1.87 -15.06
CA TRP A 35 -27.62 1.60 -13.63
C TRP A 35 -28.28 2.72 -12.85
N THR A 36 -29.49 2.47 -12.34
CA THR A 36 -30.08 3.26 -11.26
C THR A 36 -29.29 3.00 -9.98
N SER A 37 -28.58 4.02 -9.50
CA SER A 37 -27.96 4.03 -8.18
C SER A 37 -28.99 3.72 -7.10
N PRO A 38 -28.68 2.89 -6.09
CA PRO A 38 -29.48 2.84 -4.86
C PRO A 38 -29.52 4.24 -4.26
N LYS A 39 -30.71 4.70 -3.85
CA LYS A 39 -30.84 5.96 -3.11
C LYS A 39 -29.98 5.89 -1.84
N PRO A 40 -29.12 6.88 -1.56
CA PRO A 40 -28.35 6.90 -0.33
C PRO A 40 -29.30 7.16 0.83
N THR A 41 -29.48 6.14 1.67
CA THR A 41 -29.94 6.34 3.04
C THR A 41 -28.72 6.69 3.89
N THR A 42 -28.81 7.85 4.54
CA THR A 42 -27.88 8.46 5.52
C THR A 42 -26.54 9.02 5.00
N GLU A 43 -26.49 10.35 4.98
CA GLU A 43 -25.36 11.30 5.04
C GLU A 43 -23.96 10.80 4.62
N LEU A 44 -23.72 10.78 3.31
CA LEU A 44 -22.37 10.71 2.70
C LEU A 44 -21.92 12.15 2.35
N GLU A 45 -20.96 12.70 3.10
CA GLU A 45 -20.34 13.99 2.76
C GLU A 45 -19.33 13.82 1.60
N ASP A 46 -19.78 14.10 0.37
CA ASP A 46 -18.95 14.13 -0.84
C ASP A 46 -18.14 15.44 -0.88
N GLN A 47 -16.85 15.38 -0.53
CA GLN A 47 -15.95 16.53 -0.63
C GLN A 47 -15.12 16.45 -1.92
N ARG A 48 -15.51 17.26 -2.92
CA ARG A 48 -14.85 17.33 -4.24
C ARG A 48 -13.80 18.44 -4.25
N LEU A 49 -12.53 18.08 -4.44
CA LEU A 49 -11.47 19.02 -4.77
C LEU A 49 -10.80 18.56 -6.08
N SER A 50 -10.81 19.42 -7.11
CA SER A 50 -10.01 19.27 -8.33
C SER A 50 -10.24 17.95 -9.12
N GLY A 51 -11.49 17.61 -9.43
CA GLY A 51 -11.82 16.51 -10.36
C GLY A 51 -11.58 15.08 -9.85
N LYS A 52 -11.19 14.92 -8.56
CA LYS A 52 -11.18 13.63 -7.85
C LYS A 52 -12.17 13.71 -6.69
N GLY A 53 -13.06 12.72 -6.60
CA GLY A 53 -13.98 12.56 -5.47
C GLY A 53 -13.30 11.76 -4.37
N PHE A 54 -13.48 12.17 -3.12
CA PHE A 54 -13.10 11.37 -1.96
C PHE A 54 -14.38 10.82 -1.35
N THR A 55 -14.42 9.52 -1.11
CA THR A 55 -15.50 8.87 -0.38
C THR A 55 -14.94 8.38 0.94
N VAL A 56 -15.58 8.75 2.05
CA VAL A 56 -15.30 8.17 3.35
C VAL A 56 -16.13 6.90 3.45
N ASP A 57 -15.47 5.74 3.56
CA ASP A 57 -16.18 4.48 3.70
C ASP A 57 -15.48 3.63 4.77
N ASN A 58 -16.27 3.24 5.78
CA ASN A 58 -15.82 2.42 6.91
C ASN A 58 -15.98 0.91 6.63
N HIS A 59 -16.48 0.54 5.45
CA HIS A 59 -16.70 -0.82 4.98
C HIS A 59 -15.88 -1.09 3.71
N PRO A 60 -14.58 -1.43 3.83
CA PRO A 60 -13.67 -1.57 2.69
C PRO A 60 -14.17 -2.54 1.61
N PHE A 61 -15.01 -3.51 1.97
CA PHE A 61 -15.59 -4.48 1.02
C PHE A 61 -16.52 -3.83 -0.01
N GLU A 62 -17.16 -2.70 0.31
CA GLU A 62 -18.07 -1.98 -0.59
C GLU A 62 -17.31 -1.25 -1.71
N VAL A 63 -16.02 -0.97 -1.50
CA VAL A 63 -15.12 -0.37 -2.49
C VAL A 63 -14.53 -1.42 -3.45
N TYR A 64 -14.72 -2.72 -3.17
CA TYR A 64 -14.16 -3.79 -3.98
C TYR A 64 -14.82 -3.85 -5.37
N GLY A 65 -14.00 -3.82 -6.42
CA GLY A 65 -14.46 -3.86 -7.81
C GLY A 65 -14.79 -2.49 -8.41
N ILE A 66 -14.64 -1.40 -7.65
CA ILE A 66 -14.72 -0.04 -8.21
C ILE A 66 -13.47 0.21 -9.06
N PRO A 67 -13.60 0.58 -10.35
CA PRO A 67 -12.45 0.93 -11.19
C PRO A 67 -11.77 2.20 -10.65
N ASP A 68 -10.45 2.26 -10.80
CA ASP A 68 -9.58 3.36 -10.38
C ASP A 68 -9.70 3.77 -8.90
N ALA A 69 -10.20 2.87 -8.05
CA ALA A 69 -10.24 3.09 -6.60
C ALA A 69 -8.87 2.92 -5.93
N HIS A 70 -8.50 3.86 -5.05
CA HIS A 70 -7.26 3.83 -4.28
C HIS A 70 -7.50 4.03 -2.78
N GLU A 71 -6.71 3.36 -1.94
CA GLU A 71 -6.54 3.70 -0.52
C GLU A 71 -5.87 5.06 -0.43
N CYS A 72 -6.53 6.04 0.19
CA CYS A 72 -5.90 7.32 0.51
C CYS A 72 -5.22 7.21 1.87
N ILE A 73 -3.89 7.12 1.86
CA ILE A 73 -3.10 6.86 3.05
C ILE A 73 -2.65 8.18 3.67
N ASP A 74 -3.03 8.40 4.92
CA ASP A 74 -2.37 9.41 5.76
C ASP A 74 -1.07 8.83 6.30
N GLY A 75 0.04 9.25 5.70
CA GLY A 75 1.36 8.80 6.06
C GLY A 75 1.80 9.24 7.46
N ASN A 76 1.07 10.12 8.15
CA ASN A 76 1.40 10.48 9.54
C ASN A 76 0.74 9.56 10.57
N LEU A 77 -0.09 8.61 10.13
CA LEU A 77 -0.66 7.57 10.96
C LEU A 77 0.16 6.27 10.85
N PRO A 78 0.00 5.33 11.79
CA PRO A 78 0.66 4.04 11.71
C PRO A 78 0.38 3.30 10.40
N LEU A 79 1.41 2.71 9.82
CA LEU A 79 1.36 2.03 8.52
C LEU A 79 1.84 0.59 8.67
N ARG A 80 1.20 -0.35 7.98
CA ARG A 80 1.80 -1.67 7.73
C ARG A 80 2.95 -1.53 6.74
N LEU A 81 3.83 -2.52 6.70
CA LEU A 81 4.85 -2.58 5.65
C LEU A 81 4.15 -2.69 4.30
N VAL A 82 4.52 -1.80 3.38
CA VAL A 82 4.20 -1.91 1.96
C VAL A 82 5.42 -1.58 1.12
N LEU A 83 5.67 -2.39 0.08
CA LEU A 83 6.58 -2.06 -1.00
C LEU A 83 5.80 -2.05 -2.32
N ASP A 84 6.02 -1.02 -3.13
CA ASP A 84 5.54 -0.95 -4.50
C ASP A 84 6.69 -1.20 -5.48
N ILE A 85 6.48 -2.18 -6.34
CA ILE A 85 7.39 -2.58 -7.42
C ILE A 85 6.65 -2.32 -8.71
N ASP A 86 7.20 -1.46 -9.57
CA ASP A 86 6.56 -1.11 -10.83
C ASP A 86 7.61 -0.93 -11.94
N VAL A 87 8.00 -2.06 -12.54
CA VAL A 87 9.13 -2.15 -13.48
C VAL A 87 8.72 -2.77 -14.80
N ARG A 88 9.32 -2.31 -15.90
CA ARG A 88 9.11 -2.91 -17.22
C ARG A 88 9.96 -4.16 -17.41
N GLN A 89 9.41 -5.14 -18.13
CA GLN A 89 10.17 -6.30 -18.59
C GLN A 89 11.15 -5.88 -19.70
N LYS A 90 10.64 -5.13 -20.66
CA LYS A 90 11.30 -4.71 -21.90
C LYS A 90 11.53 -3.20 -21.92
N PRO A 91 12.46 -2.69 -22.75
CA PRO A 91 12.69 -1.24 -22.87
C PRO A 91 11.42 -0.51 -23.31
N ASP A 92 11.25 0.71 -22.83
CA ASP A 92 10.26 1.62 -23.38
C ASP A 92 10.79 2.20 -24.70
N PRO A 93 10.08 2.03 -25.84
CA PRO A 93 10.48 2.63 -27.11
C PRO A 93 10.67 4.16 -27.04
N MET A 94 9.91 4.83 -26.18
CA MET A 94 9.96 6.28 -26.01
C MET A 94 10.93 6.74 -24.91
N ASN A 95 11.38 5.81 -24.05
CA ASN A 95 12.30 6.12 -22.97
C ASN A 95 13.23 4.93 -22.67
N PRO A 96 14.21 4.66 -23.55
CA PRO A 96 15.07 3.48 -23.45
C PRO A 96 16.06 3.54 -22.27
N GLU A 97 16.21 4.70 -21.64
CA GLU A 97 17.10 4.89 -20.47
C GLU A 97 16.49 4.35 -19.18
N LEU A 98 15.16 4.21 -19.11
CA LEU A 98 14.50 3.64 -17.93
C LEU A 98 14.98 2.21 -17.66
N PRO A 99 15.21 1.84 -16.40
CA PRO A 99 15.64 0.49 -16.05
C PRO A 99 14.53 -0.52 -16.34
N PHE A 100 14.91 -1.65 -16.93
CA PHE A 100 14.02 -2.78 -17.25
C PHE A 100 14.70 -4.10 -16.95
N LEU A 101 13.92 -5.15 -16.69
CA LEU A 101 14.43 -6.42 -16.18
C LEU A 101 15.34 -7.16 -17.18
N ASP A 102 14.94 -7.20 -18.46
CA ASP A 102 15.67 -7.93 -19.50
C ASP A 102 17.09 -7.38 -19.71
N LYS A 103 17.31 -6.07 -19.45
CA LYS A 103 18.63 -5.41 -19.53
C LYS A 103 19.66 -6.10 -18.65
N TYR A 104 19.21 -6.51 -17.47
CA TYR A 104 20.06 -7.09 -16.43
C TYR A 104 19.90 -8.62 -16.33
N LYS A 105 19.11 -9.23 -17.22
CA LYS A 105 18.77 -10.67 -17.21
C LYS A 105 18.12 -11.11 -15.89
N ILE A 106 17.37 -10.22 -15.25
CA ILE A 106 16.68 -10.50 -13.99
C ILE A 106 15.31 -11.08 -14.28
N THR A 107 15.00 -12.24 -13.68
CA THR A 107 13.65 -12.80 -13.74
C THR A 107 12.76 -12.14 -12.69
N ARG A 108 11.45 -12.23 -12.88
CA ARG A 108 10.47 -11.72 -11.91
C ARG A 108 10.61 -12.45 -10.58
N GLU A 109 10.81 -13.76 -10.64
CA GLU A 109 10.95 -14.63 -9.49
C GLU A 109 12.20 -14.30 -8.69
N ASP A 110 13.34 -14.02 -9.36
CA ASP A 110 14.58 -13.61 -8.72
C ASP A 110 14.45 -12.24 -8.06
N LEU A 111 13.84 -11.26 -8.74
CA LEU A 111 13.55 -9.94 -8.18
C LEU A 111 12.71 -10.04 -6.90
N LEU A 112 11.58 -10.74 -6.98
CA LEU A 112 10.65 -10.90 -5.85
C LEU A 112 11.34 -11.61 -4.69
N SER A 113 12.05 -12.72 -4.95
CA SER A 113 12.71 -13.50 -3.92
C SER A 113 13.77 -12.68 -3.18
N ARG A 114 14.60 -11.93 -3.91
CA ARG A 114 15.64 -11.07 -3.29
C ARG A 114 15.04 -9.98 -2.42
N ILE A 115 13.97 -9.34 -2.87
CA ILE A 115 13.27 -8.30 -2.09
C ILE A 115 12.65 -8.89 -0.82
N LEU A 116 11.94 -10.02 -0.92
CA LEU A 116 11.31 -10.66 0.24
C LEU A 116 12.35 -11.14 1.27
N ILE A 117 13.45 -11.74 0.80
CA ILE A 117 14.56 -12.15 1.66
C ILE A 117 15.20 -10.94 2.36
N ALA A 118 15.40 -9.82 1.64
CA ALA A 118 15.90 -8.59 2.24
C ALA A 118 14.93 -8.06 3.32
N CYS A 119 13.62 -8.07 3.05
CA CYS A 119 12.61 -7.67 4.04
C CYS A 119 12.66 -8.55 5.29
N VAL A 120 12.68 -9.88 5.14
CA VAL A 120 12.76 -10.82 6.27
C VAL A 120 14.03 -10.59 7.10
N ASN A 121 15.17 -10.41 6.44
CA ASN A 121 16.43 -10.17 7.12
C ASN A 121 16.39 -8.88 7.95
N ILE A 122 15.85 -7.79 7.42
CA ILE A 122 15.77 -6.50 8.12
C ILE A 122 14.73 -6.57 9.24
N LEU A 123 13.58 -7.22 9.02
CA LEU A 123 12.59 -7.46 10.07
C LEU A 123 13.23 -8.20 11.26
N TYR A 124 14.04 -9.23 10.98
CA TYR A 124 14.74 -9.97 12.01
C TYR A 124 15.85 -9.15 12.68
N SER A 125 16.74 -8.52 11.92
CA SER A 125 17.92 -7.83 12.48
C SER A 125 17.59 -6.52 13.18
N ASP A 126 16.67 -5.73 12.62
CA ASP A 126 16.45 -4.35 13.08
C ASP A 126 15.24 -4.24 14.00
N LEU A 127 14.25 -5.13 13.82
CA LEU A 127 12.99 -5.09 14.56
C LEU A 127 12.82 -6.31 15.49
N ASN A 128 13.78 -7.24 15.53
CA ASN A 128 13.70 -8.50 16.28
C ASN A 128 12.40 -9.26 15.99
N HIS A 129 11.91 -9.17 14.75
CA HIS A 129 10.63 -9.69 14.33
C HIS A 129 10.83 -10.85 13.36
N LEU A 130 10.47 -12.06 13.80
CA LEU A 130 10.60 -13.26 12.99
C LEU A 130 9.50 -13.30 11.92
N ALA A 131 9.86 -12.97 10.69
CA ALA A 131 8.99 -13.09 9.53
C ALA A 131 9.38 -14.30 8.67
N ILE A 132 8.39 -14.96 8.08
CA ILE A 132 8.58 -15.98 7.04
C ILE A 132 8.08 -15.44 5.70
N LEU A 133 8.64 -15.93 4.59
CA LEU A 133 8.30 -15.46 3.24
C LEU A 133 6.79 -15.60 2.93
N ASP A 134 6.18 -16.68 3.40
CA ASP A 134 4.75 -16.98 3.19
C ASP A 134 3.81 -16.04 3.93
N ALA A 135 4.33 -15.22 4.86
CA ALA A 135 3.54 -14.26 5.62
C ALA A 135 3.34 -12.91 4.89
N PHE A 136 3.91 -12.74 3.69
CA PHE A 136 3.70 -11.55 2.86
C PHE A 136 2.49 -11.72 1.93
N ALA A 137 1.60 -10.74 1.94
CA ALA A 137 0.51 -10.63 0.99
C ALA A 137 1.00 -9.93 -0.28
N LEU A 138 0.84 -10.57 -1.43
CA LEU A 138 1.27 -10.06 -2.73
C LEU A 138 0.06 -9.76 -3.60
N ALA A 139 -0.06 -8.52 -4.05
CA ALA A 139 -1.05 -8.11 -5.04
C ALA A 139 -0.32 -7.78 -6.34
N SER A 140 -0.74 -8.37 -7.45
CA SER A 140 -0.13 -8.23 -8.76
C SER A 140 -1.08 -7.55 -9.73
N SER A 141 -0.53 -6.60 -10.48
CA SER A 141 -1.10 -6.06 -11.73
C SER A 141 -0.13 -6.26 -12.89
N SER A 142 0.70 -7.30 -12.79
CA SER A 142 1.71 -7.63 -13.79
C SER A 142 1.06 -8.18 -15.07
N ASN A 143 1.65 -7.86 -16.21
CA ASN A 143 1.34 -8.46 -17.51
C ASN A 143 2.64 -8.87 -18.22
N THR A 144 2.62 -9.20 -19.50
CA THR A 144 3.85 -9.59 -20.24
C THR A 144 4.89 -8.48 -20.33
N ASN A 145 4.47 -7.21 -20.31
CA ASN A 145 5.35 -6.06 -20.49
C ASN A 145 5.80 -5.41 -19.17
N LYS A 146 5.03 -5.61 -18.10
CA LYS A 146 5.24 -4.93 -16.83
C LYS A 146 5.16 -5.91 -15.67
N CYS A 147 6.11 -5.79 -14.76
CA CYS A 147 6.11 -6.41 -13.46
C CYS A 147 5.64 -5.36 -12.45
N SER A 148 4.48 -5.59 -11.84
CA SER A 148 3.85 -4.66 -10.92
C SER A 148 3.29 -5.41 -9.71
N TRP A 149 3.84 -5.13 -8.53
CA TRP A 149 3.46 -5.77 -7.27
C TRP A 149 3.33 -4.77 -6.13
N HIS A 150 2.29 -4.95 -5.32
CA HIS A 150 2.30 -4.48 -3.94
C HIS A 150 2.65 -5.66 -3.03
N ILE A 151 3.67 -5.47 -2.20
CA ILE A 151 4.11 -6.44 -1.19
C ILE A 151 3.71 -5.87 0.16
N VAL A 152 2.77 -6.51 0.85
CA VAL A 152 2.24 -6.05 2.14
C VAL A 152 2.57 -7.05 3.23
N TYR A 153 3.00 -6.55 4.39
CA TYR A 153 3.24 -7.38 5.56
C TYR A 153 2.49 -6.83 6.77
N LYS A 154 1.43 -7.53 7.18
CA LYS A 154 0.47 -7.06 8.19
C LYS A 154 0.97 -7.08 9.63
N TYR A 155 2.03 -7.84 9.91
CA TYR A 155 2.50 -8.09 11.27
C TYR A 155 3.56 -7.10 11.76
N ALA A 156 4.01 -6.18 10.90
CA ALA A 156 4.87 -5.07 11.27
C ALA A 156 4.12 -3.75 11.08
N GLN A 157 4.29 -2.82 12.02
CA GLN A 157 3.73 -1.47 11.94
C GLN A 157 4.85 -0.45 12.10
N PHE A 158 4.83 0.57 11.25
CA PHE A 158 5.72 1.72 11.27
C PHE A 158 4.97 2.91 11.83
N VAL A 159 5.67 3.78 12.55
CA VAL A 159 5.06 4.93 13.24
C VAL A 159 4.43 5.89 12.23
N ASP A 160 5.15 6.15 11.15
CA ASP A 160 4.74 7.06 10.08
C ASP A 160 5.45 6.69 8.75
N TYR A 161 5.21 7.49 7.71
CA TYR A 161 5.79 7.32 6.39
C TYR A 161 7.31 7.50 6.38
N ARG A 162 7.91 8.22 7.33
CA ARG A 162 9.36 8.45 7.39
C ARG A 162 10.05 7.19 7.89
N ASP A 163 9.46 6.55 8.89
CA ASP A 163 9.91 5.27 9.43
C ASP A 163 9.78 4.16 8.36
N LEU A 164 8.60 4.06 7.72
CA LEU A 164 8.39 3.14 6.60
C LEU A 164 9.38 3.41 5.44
N ARG A 165 9.58 4.68 5.06
CA ARG A 165 10.55 5.05 4.02
C ARG A 165 11.97 4.68 4.43
N GLY A 166 12.32 4.83 5.71
CA GLY A 166 13.61 4.42 6.27
C GLY A 166 13.82 2.91 6.12
N PHE A 167 12.82 2.11 6.44
CA PHE A 167 12.84 0.66 6.25
C PHE A 167 13.01 0.28 4.78
N VAL A 168 12.21 0.87 3.87
CA VAL A 168 12.28 0.51 2.44
C VAL A 168 13.60 0.94 1.82
N LYS A 169 14.21 2.04 2.28
CA LYS A 169 15.59 2.39 1.90
C LYS A 169 16.59 1.32 2.31
N LYS A 170 16.50 0.79 3.55
CA LYS A 170 17.36 -0.32 3.97
C LYS A 170 17.16 -1.56 3.11
N VAL A 171 15.91 -1.87 2.73
CA VAL A 171 15.63 -2.96 1.78
C VAL A 171 16.33 -2.71 0.44
N ALA A 172 16.20 -1.50 -0.11
CA ALA A 172 16.83 -1.07 -1.35
C ALA A 172 18.37 -1.19 -1.28
N ASP A 173 18.98 -0.71 -0.21
CA ASP A 173 20.42 -0.81 0.03
C ASP A 173 20.86 -2.27 0.16
N ARG A 174 20.05 -3.10 0.83
CA ARG A 174 20.35 -4.52 1.05
C ARG A 174 20.28 -5.36 -0.22
N VAL A 175 19.31 -5.10 -1.11
CA VAL A 175 19.24 -5.80 -2.40
C VAL A 175 20.30 -5.30 -3.39
N GLY A 176 20.74 -4.05 -3.24
CA GLY A 176 21.79 -3.43 -4.04
C GLY A 176 21.42 -3.25 -5.51
N LYS A 177 22.40 -2.80 -6.32
CA LYS A 177 22.21 -2.68 -7.76
C LYS A 177 22.20 -4.05 -8.45
N PRO A 178 21.38 -4.22 -9.50
CA PRO A 178 20.43 -3.25 -10.05
C PRO A 178 19.04 -3.29 -9.38
N TYR A 179 18.78 -4.23 -8.46
CA TYR A 179 17.46 -4.49 -7.86
C TYR A 179 16.81 -3.28 -7.21
N PHE A 180 17.60 -2.44 -6.54
CA PHE A 180 17.10 -1.25 -5.86
C PHE A 180 16.41 -0.26 -6.83
N GLU A 181 16.79 -0.25 -8.12
CA GLU A 181 16.21 0.62 -9.15
C GLU A 181 14.74 0.29 -9.42
N PHE A 182 14.26 -0.87 -8.96
CA PHE A 182 12.91 -1.36 -9.19
C PHE A 182 11.97 -1.14 -8.00
N ILE A 183 12.46 -0.57 -6.90
CA ILE A 183 11.67 -0.27 -5.71
C ILE A 183 11.27 1.21 -5.74
N ASP A 184 9.97 1.51 -5.71
CA ASP A 184 9.50 2.89 -5.71
C ASP A 184 9.70 3.55 -4.33
N LEU A 185 10.82 4.26 -4.18
CA LEU A 185 11.12 5.08 -3.00
C LEU A 185 10.38 6.43 -2.99
N GLY A 186 9.79 6.83 -4.12
CA GLY A 186 9.05 8.08 -4.31
C GLY A 186 7.61 8.02 -3.81
N LEU A 187 7.08 6.81 -3.55
CA LEU A 187 5.76 6.57 -3.01
C LEU A 187 5.57 7.17 -1.60
N TYR A 188 6.56 6.96 -0.71
CA TYR A 188 6.41 7.23 0.72
C TYR A 188 6.50 8.73 1.05
N LYS A 189 5.33 9.35 1.21
CA LYS A 189 5.13 10.78 1.50
C LYS A 189 4.09 10.94 2.62
N SER A 190 3.91 12.17 3.10
CA SER A 190 2.92 12.47 4.15
C SER A 190 1.49 12.10 3.75
N ARG A 191 1.18 12.12 2.45
CA ARG A 191 -0.04 11.57 1.86
C ARG A 191 0.32 10.86 0.56
N PHE A 192 -0.17 9.65 0.38
CA PHE A 192 0.02 8.89 -0.84
C PHE A 192 -1.16 7.96 -1.06
N ASN A 193 -1.37 7.57 -2.32
CA ASN A 193 -2.48 6.70 -2.68
C ASN A 193 -1.94 5.36 -3.15
N LEU A 194 -2.56 4.28 -2.70
CA LEU A 194 -2.22 2.94 -3.17
C LEU A 194 -3.41 2.30 -3.87
N TRP A 195 -3.16 1.76 -5.07
CA TRP A 195 -4.23 1.16 -5.87
C TRP A 195 -4.81 -0.09 -5.20
N LEU A 196 -6.15 -0.14 -5.09
CA LEU A 196 -6.84 -1.18 -4.35
C LEU A 196 -6.84 -2.53 -5.04
N LEU A 197 -6.90 -3.58 -4.22
CA LEU A 197 -7.19 -4.93 -4.69
C LEU A 197 -8.56 -4.97 -5.38
N GLY A 198 -8.65 -5.61 -6.55
CA GLY A 198 -9.87 -5.74 -7.34
C GLY A 198 -10.20 -4.52 -8.20
N SER A 199 -9.56 -3.37 -7.96
CA SER A 199 -9.73 -2.19 -8.79
C SER A 199 -9.07 -2.39 -10.16
N ALA A 200 -9.68 -1.81 -11.20
CA ALA A 200 -9.21 -1.82 -12.58
C ALA A 200 -8.57 -0.47 -12.92
N LYS A 201 -7.46 -0.47 -13.68
CA LYS A 201 -6.77 0.71 -14.20
C LYS A 201 -6.31 0.36 -15.60
N GLU A 202 -6.83 1.10 -16.58
CA GLU A 202 -6.70 0.76 -18.00
C GLU A 202 -7.21 -0.68 -18.25
N ASP A 203 -6.41 -1.55 -18.85
CA ASP A 203 -6.69 -2.96 -19.14
C ASP A 203 -6.29 -3.91 -17.99
N ARG A 204 -5.77 -3.37 -16.87
CA ARG A 204 -5.20 -4.18 -15.78
C ARG A 204 -6.07 -4.13 -14.55
N VAL A 205 -6.17 -5.25 -13.85
CA VAL A 205 -6.84 -5.36 -12.56
C VAL A 205 -5.79 -5.78 -11.53
N LYS A 206 -5.72 -5.09 -10.39
CA LYS A 206 -4.86 -5.52 -9.29
C LYS A 206 -5.51 -6.73 -8.61
N ARG A 207 -4.83 -7.88 -8.59
CA ARG A 207 -5.35 -9.14 -8.06
C ARG A 207 -4.41 -9.76 -7.04
N PRO A 208 -4.89 -10.58 -6.10
CA PRO A 208 -4.01 -11.42 -5.30
C PRO A 208 -3.10 -12.25 -6.21
N ALA A 209 -1.81 -12.30 -5.90
CA ALA A 209 -0.92 -13.24 -6.57
C ALA A 209 -1.36 -14.68 -6.24
N VAL A 210 -1.20 -15.60 -7.19
CA VAL A 210 -1.58 -17.02 -7.01
C VAL A 210 -0.96 -17.62 -5.75
N PHE A 211 0.29 -17.25 -5.45
CA PHE A 211 0.97 -17.64 -4.22
C PHE A 211 0.22 -17.18 -2.96
N SER A 212 -0.15 -15.90 -2.87
CA SER A 212 -0.88 -15.35 -1.73
C SER A 212 -2.26 -16.00 -1.56
N VAL A 213 -2.95 -16.33 -2.65
CA VAL A 213 -4.23 -17.07 -2.60
C VAL A 213 -4.07 -18.46 -1.98
N LYS A 214 -2.97 -19.15 -2.29
CA LYS A 214 -2.63 -20.46 -1.67
C LYS A 214 -2.35 -20.34 -0.18
N GLN A 215 -1.76 -19.22 0.24
CA GLN A 215 -1.52 -18.90 1.66
C GLN A 215 -2.75 -18.33 2.39
N GLY A 216 -3.90 -18.23 1.72
CA GLY A 216 -5.16 -17.78 2.32
C GLY A 216 -5.42 -16.27 2.26
N TYR A 217 -4.49 -15.47 1.71
CA TYR A 217 -4.73 -14.04 1.48
C TYR A 217 -5.65 -13.84 0.29
N ARG A 218 -6.89 -13.47 0.57
CA ARG A 218 -7.96 -13.35 -0.44
C ARG A 218 -8.81 -12.12 -0.24
N LYS A 219 -8.73 -11.49 0.93
CA LYS A 219 -9.59 -10.38 1.30
C LYS A 219 -8.86 -9.07 1.12
N LEU A 220 -9.60 -7.98 0.87
CA LEU A 220 -9.02 -6.65 0.76
C LEU A 220 -8.22 -6.25 2.01
N GLU A 221 -8.70 -6.61 3.20
CA GLU A 221 -8.05 -6.32 4.48
C GLU A 221 -6.63 -6.89 4.64
N ASP A 222 -6.30 -7.92 3.87
CA ASP A 222 -4.94 -8.50 3.81
C ASP A 222 -3.94 -7.53 3.15
N TYR A 223 -4.44 -6.56 2.36
CA TYR A 223 -3.65 -5.68 1.50
C TYR A 223 -3.73 -4.20 1.90
N LEU A 224 -4.57 -3.85 2.88
CA LEU A 224 -4.66 -2.48 3.39
C LEU A 224 -3.35 -2.08 4.06
N VAL A 225 -2.89 -0.86 3.78
CA VAL A 225 -1.67 -0.29 4.37
C VAL A 225 -1.98 0.32 5.72
N GLN A 226 -3.05 1.09 5.84
CA GLN A 226 -3.49 1.58 7.13
C GLN A 226 -4.25 0.47 7.86
N PRO A 227 -3.83 0.10 9.08
CA PRO A 227 -4.62 -0.82 9.88
C PRO A 227 -6.01 -0.22 10.11
N LYS A 228 -7.04 -1.07 10.12
CA LYS A 228 -8.38 -0.64 10.55
C LYS A 228 -8.24 -0.08 11.96
N SER A 229 -8.71 1.14 12.19
CA SER A 229 -8.82 1.68 13.54
C SER A 229 -9.80 0.82 14.32
N ASP A 230 -9.36 0.31 15.48
CA ASP A 230 -10.26 -0.31 16.45
C ASP A 230 -11.15 0.78 17.05
N TYR A 231 -12.29 1.03 16.41
CA TYR A 231 -13.32 1.93 16.93
C TYR A 231 -13.98 1.39 18.21
N SER A 232 -13.64 0.18 18.64
CA SER A 232 -14.12 -0.46 19.88
C SER A 232 -13.49 0.10 21.16
N LYS A 233 -12.57 1.07 21.05
CA LYS A 233 -11.91 1.73 22.19
C LYS A 233 -12.22 3.23 22.31
N ILE A 234 -13.25 3.71 21.61
CA ILE A 234 -13.77 5.08 21.75
C ILE A 234 -15.02 5.06 22.63
#